data_AF-A0A4R6ATM6-F1
#
_entry.id   AF-A0A4R6ATM6-F1
#
_cell.length_a   1.000
_cell.length_b   1.000
_cell.length_c   1.000
_cell.angle_alpha   90.00
_cell.angle_beta   90.00
_cell.angle_gamma   90.00
#
_symmetry.space_group_name_H-M   'P 1'
#
loop_
_entity.id
_entity.type
_entity.pdbx_description
1 polymer ?
#
loop_
_entity_poly.entity_id
_entity_poly.type
_entity_poly.pdbx_seq_one_letter_code
_entity_poly.pdbx_strand_id
1 'polypeptide(L)'
;MTMQPPSMSPSPGSTPEQVSFHRTELSVILTLYGRMVAAGEWRDYGISCLKDRAVFSVFRRTAENPIYRIEKTPKLRNRQGMYAVIAMDGQILRRGHDLRTVMRVLERKLIRPV
;
A
#
# COMPACT_ATOMS: atom_id res chain seq x y z
N MET A 1 -6.68 -49.93 33.38
CA MET A 1 -6.72 -49.45 31.99
C MET A 1 -7.04 -47.96 32.02
N THR A 2 -6.04 -47.08 32.14
CA THR A 2 -6.26 -45.62 32.16
C THR A 2 -5.98 -45.10 30.76
N MET A 3 -7.02 -44.68 30.02
CA MET A 3 -6.84 -44.03 28.72
C MET A 3 -6.50 -42.55 28.93
N GLN A 4 -5.31 -42.16 28.46
CA GLN A 4 -4.86 -40.77 28.41
C GLN A 4 -5.29 -40.19 27.04
N PRO A 5 -6.01 -39.06 26.99
CA PRO A 5 -6.36 -38.43 25.72
C PRO A 5 -5.14 -37.73 25.09
N PRO A 6 -5.03 -37.70 23.75
CA PRO A 6 -3.92 -37.04 23.06
C PRO A 6 -4.02 -35.52 23.26
N SER A 7 -2.98 -34.93 23.84
CA SER A 7 -2.83 -33.48 23.93
C SER A 7 -2.55 -32.89 22.55
N MET A 8 -3.56 -32.28 21.92
CA MET A 8 -3.37 -31.43 20.74
C MET A 8 -2.78 -30.09 21.20
N SER A 9 -1.45 -29.98 21.15
CA SER A 9 -0.76 -28.69 21.25
C SER A 9 -0.99 -27.91 19.95
N PRO A 10 -1.57 -26.69 19.99
CA PRO A 10 -1.57 -25.82 18.82
C PRO A 10 -0.12 -25.42 18.55
N SER A 11 0.45 -25.90 17.45
CA SER A 11 1.70 -25.35 16.93
C SER A 11 1.49 -23.83 16.75
N PRO A 12 2.40 -22.96 17.23
CA PRO A 12 2.36 -21.55 16.90
C PRO A 12 2.71 -21.43 15.42
N GLY A 13 1.71 -21.61 14.56
CA GLY A 13 1.79 -21.33 13.15
C GLY A 13 2.21 -19.87 13.03
N SER A 14 3.43 -19.67 12.55
CA SER A 14 3.96 -18.36 12.20
C SER A 14 2.92 -17.75 11.27
N THR A 15 2.23 -16.72 11.73
CA THR A 15 1.42 -15.89 10.86
C THR A 15 2.34 -15.50 9.71
N PRO A 16 1.98 -15.78 8.44
CA PRO A 16 2.81 -15.33 7.33
C PRO A 16 3.01 -13.84 7.51
N GLU A 17 4.26 -13.40 7.59
CA GLU A 17 4.66 -12.02 7.85
C GLU A 17 4.19 -11.16 6.67
N GLN A 18 2.90 -10.81 6.66
CA GLN A 18 2.31 -9.99 5.62
C GLN A 18 2.83 -8.58 5.80
N VAL A 19 3.34 -8.01 4.72
CA VAL A 19 3.76 -6.62 4.72
C VAL A 19 2.51 -5.76 4.71
N SER A 20 2.39 -4.90 5.71
CA SER A 20 1.30 -3.95 5.86
C SER A 20 1.84 -2.52 5.99
N PHE A 21 0.95 -1.55 5.73
CA PHE A 21 1.25 -0.16 6.02
C PHE A 21 1.10 0.10 7.53
N HIS A 22 2.05 0.85 8.09
CA HIS A 22 1.94 1.33 9.45
C HIS A 22 0.86 2.43 9.54
N ARG A 23 0.26 2.63 10.72
CA ARG A 23 -0.78 3.67 10.92
C ARG A 23 -0.32 5.07 10.48
N THR A 24 0.94 5.42 10.73
CA THR A 24 1.51 6.70 10.31
C THR A 24 1.65 6.82 8.80
N GLU A 25 1.95 5.72 8.10
CA GLU A 25 2.01 5.66 6.64
C GLU A 25 0.61 5.80 6.04
N LEU A 26 -0.36 5.05 6.58
CA LEU A 26 -1.77 5.15 6.18
C LEU A 26 -2.32 6.56 6.39
N SER A 27 -1.99 7.23 7.49
CA SER A 27 -2.43 8.61 7.74
C SER A 27 -1.98 9.56 6.63
N VAL A 28 -0.74 9.44 6.14
CA VAL A 28 -0.24 10.24 5.01
C VAL A 28 -0.99 9.91 3.73
N ILE A 29 -1.15 8.62 3.42
CA ILE A 29 -1.86 8.14 2.22
C ILE A 29 -3.31 8.63 2.21
N LEU A 30 -4.02 8.45 3.32
CA LEU A 30 -5.43 8.82 3.46
C LEU A 30 -5.64 10.34 3.46
N THR A 31 -4.68 11.12 3.96
CA THR A 31 -4.73 12.59 3.87
C THR A 31 -4.68 13.05 2.42
N LEU A 32 -3.78 12.49 1.60
CA LEU A 32 -3.76 12.78 0.17
C LEU A 32 -5.06 12.32 -0.49
N TYR A 33 -5.49 11.09 -0.19
CA TYR A 33 -6.71 10.51 -0.73
C TYR A 33 -7.92 11.42 -0.50
N GLY A 34 -8.14 11.88 0.74
CA GLY A 34 -9.25 12.78 1.06
C GLY A 34 -9.25 14.07 0.24
N ARG A 35 -8.07 14.67 -0.01
CA ARG A 35 -7.97 15.85 -0.89
C ARG A 35 -8.32 15.53 -2.34
N MET A 36 -7.88 14.39 -2.85
CA MET A 36 -8.17 13.96 -4.23
C MET A 36 -9.65 13.59 -4.41
N VAL A 37 -10.30 13.02 -3.39
CA VAL A 37 -11.75 12.80 -3.38
C VAL A 37 -12.50 14.12 -3.37
N ALA A 38 -12.07 15.09 -2.55
CA ALA A 38 -12.66 16.42 -2.52
C ALA A 38 -12.51 17.16 -3.87
N ALA A 39 -11.41 16.92 -4.59
CA ALA A 39 -11.21 17.43 -5.95
C ALA A 39 -11.99 16.65 -7.04
N GLY A 40 -12.66 15.55 -6.69
CA GLY A 40 -13.41 14.70 -7.63
C GLY A 40 -12.53 13.79 -8.50
N GLU A 41 -11.23 13.72 -8.24
CA GLU A 41 -10.26 12.95 -9.01
C GLU A 41 -10.28 11.47 -8.63
N TRP A 42 -10.42 11.15 -7.34
CA TRP A 42 -10.39 9.78 -6.82
C TRP A 42 -11.75 9.41 -6.22
N ARG A 43 -12.12 8.13 -6.29
CA ARG A 43 -13.43 7.65 -5.81
C ARG A 43 -13.36 6.45 -4.91
N ASP A 44 -12.40 5.56 -5.13
CA ASP A 44 -12.28 4.34 -4.35
C ASP A 44 -10.81 3.96 -4.15
N TYR A 45 -10.55 3.10 -3.18
CA TYR A 45 -9.23 2.54 -2.90
C TYR A 45 -9.29 1.08 -2.46
N GLY A 46 -8.22 0.35 -2.74
CA GLY A 46 -8.02 -1.02 -2.28
C GLY A 46 -6.71 -1.14 -1.53
N ILE A 47 -6.69 -1.90 -0.43
CA ILE A 47 -5.47 -2.21 0.31
C ILE A 47 -5.21 -3.71 0.20
N SER A 48 -4.01 -4.07 -0.25
CA SER A 48 -3.57 -5.46 -0.35
C SER A 48 -2.29 -5.66 0.44
N CYS A 49 -2.35 -6.49 1.48
CA CYS A 49 -1.20 -6.90 2.28
C CYS A 49 -0.68 -8.23 1.72
N LEU A 50 0.37 -8.17 0.90
CA LEU A 50 1.00 -9.36 0.31
C LEU A 50 2.19 -9.79 1.17
N LYS A 51 2.72 -10.99 0.88
CA LYS A 51 3.88 -11.55 1.56
C LYS A 51 5.13 -10.65 1.51
N ASP A 52 5.38 -10.01 0.37
CA ASP A 52 6.61 -9.23 0.16
C ASP A 52 6.39 -7.71 0.12
N ARG A 53 5.13 -7.28 -0.03
CA ARG A 53 4.78 -5.87 -0.19
C ARG A 53 3.36 -5.55 0.26
N ALA A 54 3.14 -4.33 0.72
CA ALA A 54 1.81 -3.75 0.86
C ALA A 54 1.52 -2.88 -0.36
N VAL A 55 0.28 -2.91 -0.85
CA VAL A 55 -0.17 -2.11 -2.00
C VAL A 55 -1.42 -1.33 -1.61
N PHE A 56 -1.40 -0.03 -1.86
CA PHE A 56 -2.57 0.84 -1.79
C PHE A 56 -2.90 1.26 -3.22
N SER A 57 -3.99 0.71 -3.74
CA SER A 57 -4.49 0.93 -5.09
C SER A 57 -5.54 2.03 -5.07
N VAL A 58 -5.45 2.97 -6.00
CA VAL A 58 -6.37 4.10 -6.13
C VAL A 58 -7.15 3.98 -7.42
N PHE A 59 -8.47 4.22 -7.34
CA PHE A 59 -9.38 4.11 -8.47
C PHE A 59 -10.10 5.44 -8.74
N ARG A 60 -10.21 5.79 -10.03
CA ARG A 60 -11.00 6.94 -10.49
C ARG A 60 -12.48 6.61 -10.65
N ARG A 61 -12.79 5.37 -11.02
CA ARG A 61 -14.15 4.85 -11.23
C ARG A 61 -14.23 3.39 -10.75
N THR A 62 -15.42 2.98 -10.33
CA THR A 62 -15.72 1.59 -9.95
C THR A 62 -15.54 0.68 -11.18
N ALA A 63 -14.79 -0.42 -11.03
CA ALA A 63 -14.46 -1.41 -12.06
C ALA A 63 -13.37 -1.05 -13.11
N GLU A 64 -12.59 0.01 -12.89
CA GLU A 64 -11.41 0.30 -13.73
C GLU A 64 -10.10 -0.20 -13.09
N ASN A 65 -9.04 -0.29 -13.89
CA ASN A 65 -7.69 -0.55 -13.38
C ASN A 65 -7.25 0.59 -12.44
N PRO A 66 -6.46 0.30 -11.39
CA PRO A 66 -5.98 1.34 -10.49
C PRO A 66 -5.11 2.33 -11.25
N ILE A 67 -5.47 3.62 -11.16
CA ILE A 67 -4.74 4.71 -11.82
C ILE A 67 -3.36 4.91 -11.21
N TYR A 68 -3.24 4.64 -9.91
CA TYR A 68 -2.01 4.68 -9.16
C TYR A 68 -1.97 3.55 -8.13
N ARG A 69 -0.78 3.04 -7.88
CA ARG A 69 -0.49 2.11 -6.78
C ARG A 69 0.65 2.66 -5.95
N ILE A 70 0.43 2.79 -4.65
CA ILE A 70 1.47 3.09 -3.67
C ILE A 70 1.91 1.76 -3.10
N GLU A 71 3.17 1.40 -3.28
CA GLU A 71 3.73 0.14 -2.79
C GLU A 71 4.73 0.37 -1.66
N LYS A 72 4.73 -0.54 -0.68
CA LYS A 72 5.73 -0.66 0.37
C LYS A 72 6.40 -2.02 0.28
N THR A 73 7.70 -2.04 -0.02
CA THR A 73 8.53 -3.24 -0.14
C THR A 73 9.72 -3.16 0.84
N PRO A 74 9.60 -3.72 2.07
CA PRO A 74 10.62 -3.63 3.11
C PRO A 74 12.00 -4.13 2.69
N LYS A 75 12.06 -5.15 1.81
CA LYS A 75 13.30 -5.70 1.24
C LYS A 75 14.15 -4.65 0.50
N LEU A 76 13.54 -3.55 0.05
CA LEU A 76 14.24 -2.46 -0.66
C LEU A 76 14.62 -1.28 0.23
N ARG A 77 14.34 -1.35 1.55
CA ARG A 77 14.60 -0.26 2.51
C ARG A 77 16.04 0.24 2.47
N ASN A 78 17.03 -0.66 2.39
CA ASN A 78 18.45 -0.31 2.40
C ASN A 78 19.06 -0.21 0.98
N ARG A 79 18.22 -0.26 -0.07
CA ARG A 79 18.64 -0.18 -1.47
C ARG A 79 18.14 1.13 -2.07
N GLN A 80 17.18 1.02 -2.98
CA GLN A 80 16.56 2.12 -3.73
C GLN A 80 15.41 2.82 -2.98
N GLY A 81 15.04 2.31 -1.80
CA GLY A 81 13.92 2.80 -1.01
C GLY A 81 12.72 1.86 -1.02
N MET A 82 12.06 1.77 0.12
CA MET A 82 10.95 0.85 0.34
C MET A 82 9.61 1.33 -0.24
N TYR A 83 9.45 2.61 -0.55
CA TYR A 83 8.19 3.16 -1.06
C TYR A 83 8.28 3.46 -2.54
N ALA A 84 7.21 3.16 -3.28
CA ALA A 84 7.09 3.50 -4.68
C ALA A 84 5.67 3.95 -5.04
N VAL A 85 5.56 4.84 -6.01
CA VAL A 85 4.32 5.17 -6.70
C VAL A 85 4.42 4.64 -8.12
N ILE A 86 3.44 3.87 -8.53
CA ILE A 86 3.37 3.20 -9.82
C ILE A 86 2.11 3.67 -10.55
N ALA A 87 2.23 3.99 -11.83
CA ALA A 87 1.12 4.35 -12.69
C ALA A 87 0.36 3.11 -13.21
N MET A 88 -0.76 3.35 -13.88
CA MET A 88 -1.63 2.31 -14.45
C MET A 88 -0.89 1.33 -15.39
N ASP A 89 0.06 1.83 -16.17
CA ASP A 89 0.88 1.08 -17.12
C ASP A 89 2.03 0.29 -16.46
N GLY A 90 2.17 0.38 -15.13
CA GLY A 90 3.28 -0.23 -14.40
C GLY A 90 4.54 0.64 -14.32
N GLN A 91 4.54 1.84 -14.89
CA GLN A 91 5.67 2.77 -14.79
C GLN A 91 5.84 3.25 -13.34
N ILE A 92 7.06 3.14 -12.81
CA ILE A 92 7.41 3.71 -11.51
C ILE A 92 7.57 5.23 -11.68
N LEU A 93 6.61 5.99 -11.18
CA LEU A 93 6.65 7.46 -11.21
C LEU A 93 7.67 8.03 -10.22
N ARG A 94 7.78 7.38 -9.06
CA ARG A 94 8.73 7.77 -8.00
C ARG A 94 9.02 6.60 -7.09
N ARG A 95 10.26 6.52 -6.59
CA ARG A 95 10.71 5.57 -5.56
C ARG A 95 11.61 6.28 -4.55
N GLY A 96 11.59 5.84 -3.29
CA GLY A 96 12.41 6.44 -2.24
C GLY A 96 12.19 5.85 -0.85
N HIS A 97 12.98 6.35 0.11
CA HIS A 97 12.96 5.92 1.51
C HIS A 97 11.89 6.62 2.35
N ASP A 98 11.44 7.80 1.91
CA ASP A 98 10.41 8.61 2.58
C ASP A 98 9.11 8.61 1.78
N LEU A 99 8.01 8.19 2.43
CA LEU A 99 6.70 8.08 1.81
C LEU A 99 6.15 9.44 1.37
N ARG A 100 6.31 10.48 2.20
CA ARG A 100 5.81 11.84 1.89
C ARG A 100 6.44 12.38 0.61
N THR A 101 7.75 12.24 0.49
CA THR A 101 8.51 12.69 -0.68
C THR A 101 8.13 11.91 -1.94
N VAL A 102 7.91 10.60 -1.82
CA VAL A 102 7.45 9.76 -2.93
C VAL A 102 6.04 10.18 -3.40
N MET A 103 5.14 10.53 -2.47
CA MET A 103 3.77 10.92 -2.79
C MET A 103 3.63 12.31 -3.45
N ARG A 104 4.62 13.22 -3.34
CA ARG A 104 4.55 14.55 -3.97
C ARG A 104 4.35 14.51 -5.49
N VAL A 105 4.72 13.41 -6.15
CA VAL A 105 4.50 13.24 -7.60
C VAL A 105 3.01 13.24 -7.96
N LEU A 106 2.16 12.76 -7.05
CA LEU A 106 0.71 12.75 -7.22
C LEU A 106 0.11 14.13 -6.93
N GLU A 107 0.61 14.81 -5.89
CA GLU A 107 0.18 16.18 -5.54
C GLU A 107 0.46 17.19 -6.66
N ARG A 108 1.61 17.07 -7.32
CA ARG A 108 1.98 17.98 -8.42
C ARG A 108 1.05 17.88 -9.63
N LYS A 109 0.42 16.72 -9.86
CA LYS A 109 -0.58 16.57 -10.92
C LYS A 109 -1.85 17.35 -10.63
N LEU A 110 -2.21 17.55 -9.36
CA LEU A 110 -3.37 18.38 -8.97
C LEU A 110 -3.19 19.86 -9.34
N ILE A 111 -1.94 20.35 -9.34
CA ILE A 111 -1.62 21.77 -9.56
C ILE A 111 -1.59 22.13 -11.05
N ARG A 112 -1.62 21.14 -11.96
CA ARG A 112 -1.69 21.37 -13.41
C ARG A 112 -3.03 20.88 -13.99
N PRO A 113 -4.13 21.60 -13.77
CA PRO A 113 -5.24 21.51 -14.71
C PRO A 113 -4.75 22.13 -16.03
N VAL A 114 -4.83 21.36 -17.13
CA VAL A 114 -4.76 21.92 -18.49
C VAL A 114 -6.06 22.65 -18.79
#